data_AF-A0A3E2TEK5-F1
#
_entry.id   AF-A0A3E2TEK5-F1
#
_cell.length_a   1.000
_cell.length_b   1.000
_cell.length_c   1.000
_cell.angle_alpha   90.00
_cell.angle_beta   90.00
_cell.angle_gamma   90.00
#
_symmetry.space_group_name_H-M   'P 1'
#
loop_
_entity.id
_entity.type
_entity.pdbx_description
1 polymer ?
#
loop_
_entity_poly.entity_id
_entity_poly.type
_entity_poly.pdbx_seq_one_letter_code
_entity_poly.pdbx_strand_id
1 'polypeptide(L)'
;MSSEVRLGNVSSIDYENGLCEVTYPDRDDTVTEMVPMISNREYRMPEVDDLVVVLHPGDSPEDAVILGTIWNEKIKPVEGKEKVFRKEYSNEDGKAYRKFDANAKELLDFVDGKKILKAKSLEVKVGGTTVTISESGSVKLDSPAGIEIKASGELKLSATTLTACAATVNITGGGGDVTVAGKSLVNHTHTGNLGKPNTPPV
;
A
#
# COMPACT_ATOMS: atom_id res chain seq x y z
N MET A 1 13.60 47.47 -2.61
CA MET A 1 13.54 46.32 -3.54
C MET A 1 12.24 45.61 -3.25
N SER A 2 11.33 45.52 -4.23
CA SER A 2 10.25 44.54 -4.13
C SER A 2 10.93 43.16 -4.09
N SER A 3 10.65 42.37 -3.06
CA SER A 3 11.17 41.00 -3.03
C SER A 3 10.02 40.13 -3.48
N GLU A 4 10.02 39.83 -4.77
CA GLU A 4 9.07 38.96 -5.44
C GLU A 4 9.11 37.53 -4.85
N VAL A 5 10.23 37.13 -4.22
CA VAL A 5 10.38 35.83 -3.56
C VAL A 5 10.94 36.01 -2.15
N ARG A 6 10.33 35.33 -1.17
CA ARG A 6 10.66 35.41 0.26
C ARG A 6 10.73 34.05 0.92
N LEU A 7 11.47 33.97 2.02
CA LEU A 7 11.43 32.85 2.95
C LEU A 7 10.70 33.31 4.22
N GLY A 8 9.81 32.48 4.73
CA GLY A 8 9.10 32.74 5.98
C GLY A 8 8.69 31.46 6.66
N ASN A 9 8.23 31.56 7.90
CA ASN A 9 7.79 30.41 8.69
C ASN A 9 6.26 30.40 8.74
N VAL A 10 5.65 29.23 8.56
CA VAL A 10 4.20 29.07 8.66
C VAL A 10 3.75 29.40 10.09
N SER A 11 2.82 30.35 10.24
CA SER A 11 2.29 30.78 11.55
C SER A 11 0.91 30.21 11.86
N SER A 12 0.09 29.95 10.83
CA SER A 12 -1.26 29.39 10.95
C SER A 12 -1.66 28.67 9.68
N ILE A 13 -2.60 27.71 9.79
CA ILE A 13 -3.05 26.87 8.68
C ILE A 13 -4.56 26.76 8.68
N ASP A 14 -5.19 27.07 7.55
CA ASP A 14 -6.56 26.72 7.23
C ASP A 14 -6.56 25.47 6.34
N TYR A 15 -6.74 24.32 6.98
CA TYR A 15 -6.74 23.02 6.31
C TYR A 15 -7.93 22.83 5.36
N GLU A 16 -9.08 23.46 5.66
CA GLU A 16 -10.32 23.31 4.90
C GLU A 16 -10.18 23.99 3.53
N ASN A 17 -9.55 25.18 3.52
CA ASN A 17 -9.38 25.98 2.31
C ASN A 17 -8.00 25.84 1.65
N GLY A 18 -7.05 25.14 2.29
CA GLY A 18 -5.69 24.96 1.78
C GLY A 18 -4.85 26.25 1.81
N LEU A 19 -5.07 27.07 2.84
CA LEU A 19 -4.40 28.36 3.02
C LEU A 19 -3.46 28.31 4.23
N CYS A 20 -2.43 29.14 4.24
CA CYS A 20 -1.60 29.38 5.41
C CYS A 20 -1.32 30.87 5.59
N GLU A 21 -1.00 31.24 6.83
CA GLU A 21 -0.29 32.48 7.13
C GLU A 21 1.21 32.19 7.25
N VAL A 22 2.03 33.16 6.85
CA VAL A 22 3.49 33.07 6.92
C VAL A 22 4.04 34.31 7.60
N THR A 23 4.82 34.12 8.66
CA THR A 23 5.61 35.17 9.32
C THR A 23 6.93 35.37 8.58
N TYR A 24 7.30 36.62 8.35
CA TYR A 24 8.57 37.03 7.74
C TYR A 24 9.51 37.64 8.79
N PRO A 25 10.50 36.89 9.30
CA PRO A 25 11.48 37.42 10.26
C PRO A 25 12.34 38.55 9.67
N ASP A 26 12.46 38.62 8.34
CA ASP A 26 13.21 39.68 7.64
C ASP A 26 12.41 40.99 7.48
N ARG A 27 11.16 41.02 7.96
CA ARG A 27 10.26 42.18 7.92
C ARG A 27 9.54 42.38 9.25
N ASP A 28 10.29 42.56 10.32
CA ASP A 28 9.76 42.87 11.66
C ASP A 28 8.61 41.94 12.09
N ASP A 29 8.74 40.65 11.76
CA ASP A 29 7.74 39.60 12.04
C ASP A 29 6.34 39.88 11.45
N THR A 30 6.27 40.61 10.33
CA THR A 30 5.03 40.77 9.56
C THR A 30 4.47 39.42 9.13
N VAL A 31 3.15 39.31 9.12
CA VAL A 31 2.42 38.10 8.77
C VAL A 31 1.61 38.37 7.50
N THR A 32 1.58 37.39 6.59
CA THR A 32 0.68 37.46 5.42
C THR A 32 -0.78 37.38 5.84
N GLU A 33 -1.69 37.70 4.93
CA GLU A 33 -3.04 37.16 5.03
C GLU A 33 -3.04 35.64 4.77
N MET A 34 -4.20 35.00 4.88
CA MET A 34 -4.37 33.60 4.51
C MET A 34 -4.20 33.42 3.00
N VAL A 35 -3.07 32.83 2.60
CA VAL A 35 -2.68 32.70 1.19
C VAL A 35 -2.57 31.24 0.78
N PRO A 36 -2.85 30.90 -0.50
CA PRO A 36 -2.89 29.51 -0.94
C PRO A 36 -1.51 28.87 -1.04
N MET A 37 -1.47 27.57 -0.76
CA MET A 37 -0.35 26.71 -1.14
C MET A 37 -0.52 26.19 -2.56
N ILE A 38 0.58 25.92 -3.26
CA ILE A 38 0.55 25.18 -4.52
C ILE A 38 -0.19 23.86 -4.32
N SER A 39 -1.31 23.71 -5.05
CA SER A 39 -2.11 22.48 -4.99
C SER A 39 -1.50 21.36 -5.82
N ASN A 40 -1.28 21.55 -7.14
CA ASN A 40 -0.95 20.47 -8.09
C ASN A 40 -1.85 19.21 -7.98
N ARG A 41 -3.05 19.35 -7.38
CA ARG A 41 -3.93 18.25 -6.93
C ARG A 41 -3.24 17.24 -5.99
N GLU A 42 -2.20 17.67 -5.30
CA GLU A 42 -1.53 16.97 -4.21
C GLU A 42 -1.79 17.75 -2.90
N TYR A 43 -2.51 17.14 -1.97
CA TYR A 43 -2.74 17.76 -0.67
C TYR A 43 -1.66 17.31 0.31
N ARG A 44 -0.77 18.23 0.69
CA ARG A 44 0.21 18.06 1.76
C ARG A 44 0.57 19.43 2.32
N MET A 45 -0.15 19.84 3.35
CA MET A 45 0.11 21.10 4.04
C MET A 45 1.41 20.99 4.88
N PRO A 46 2.21 22.06 4.99
CA PRO A 46 3.31 22.14 5.94
C PRO A 46 2.79 22.10 7.38
N GLU A 47 3.70 22.09 8.35
CA GLU A 47 3.37 22.29 9.75
C GLU A 47 3.64 23.74 10.17
N VAL A 48 3.05 24.16 11.30
CA VAL A 48 3.44 25.42 11.94
C VAL A 48 4.95 25.40 12.23
N ASP A 49 5.58 26.55 12.07
CA ASP A 49 7.03 26.77 12.13
C ASP A 49 7.85 26.14 10.99
N ASP A 50 7.23 25.59 9.95
CA ASP A 50 7.97 25.15 8.77
C ASP A 50 8.42 26.34 7.91
N LEU A 51 9.69 26.30 7.49
CA LEU A 51 10.26 27.26 6.56
C LEU A 51 9.76 27.00 5.13
N VAL A 52 9.13 28.00 4.54
CA VAL A 52 8.55 27.94 3.20
C VAL A 52 9.05 29.05 2.29
N VAL A 53 9.00 28.80 0.97
CA VAL A 53 9.22 29.82 -0.04
C VAL A 53 7.87 30.42 -0.44
N VAL A 54 7.78 31.75 -0.41
CA VAL A 54 6.59 32.49 -0.81
C VAL A 54 6.91 33.37 -2.02
N LEU A 55 6.08 33.25 -3.06
CA LEU A 55 6.11 34.12 -4.23
C LEU A 55 5.06 35.23 -4.05
N HIS A 56 5.45 36.47 -4.33
CA HIS A 56 4.62 37.67 -4.38
C HIS A 56 4.58 38.15 -5.84
N PRO A 57 3.57 37.74 -6.64
CA PRO A 57 3.50 38.04 -8.07
C PRO A 57 3.27 39.52 -8.40
N GLY A 58 2.85 40.31 -7.41
CA GLY A 58 2.61 41.74 -7.51
C GLY A 58 2.95 42.47 -6.23
N ASP A 59 2.61 43.75 -6.17
CA ASP A 59 2.85 44.59 -4.99
C ASP A 59 1.81 44.36 -3.86
N SER A 60 0.68 43.73 -4.19
CA SER A 60 -0.35 43.38 -3.21
C SER A 60 0.03 42.11 -2.42
N PRO A 61 0.08 42.16 -1.07
CA PRO A 61 0.44 41.00 -0.25
C PRO A 61 -0.61 39.87 -0.28
N GLU A 62 -1.84 40.18 -0.71
CA GLU A 62 -2.95 39.23 -0.85
C GLU A 62 -2.78 38.25 -2.03
N ASP A 63 -1.93 38.58 -3.01
CA ASP A 63 -1.66 37.75 -4.19
C ASP A 63 -0.56 36.69 -3.95
N ALA A 64 -0.07 36.57 -2.71
CA ALA A 64 1.05 35.69 -2.43
C ALA A 64 0.67 34.21 -2.60
N VAL A 65 1.65 33.38 -2.97
CA VAL A 65 1.48 31.93 -3.14
C VAL A 65 2.65 31.20 -2.48
N ILE A 66 2.33 30.20 -1.65
CA ILE A 66 3.33 29.38 -0.98
C ILE A 66 3.75 28.25 -1.93
N LEU A 67 5.03 28.23 -2.31
CA LEU A 67 5.57 27.24 -3.24
C LEU A 67 5.81 25.88 -2.57
N GLY A 68 6.11 25.88 -1.27
CA GLY A 68 6.35 24.69 -0.48
C GLY A 68 7.51 24.84 0.50
N THR A 69 7.78 23.76 1.23
CA THR A 69 8.91 23.65 2.16
C THR A 69 10.22 23.39 1.43
N ILE A 70 11.32 23.73 2.09
CA ILE A 70 12.69 23.44 1.61
C ILE A 70 13.45 22.63 2.66
N TRP A 71 14.45 21.87 2.22
CA TRP A 71 15.35 21.19 3.14
C TRP A 71 16.10 22.22 3.99
N ASN A 72 16.14 21.98 5.31
CA ASN A 72 16.74 22.85 6.30
C ASN A 72 17.17 22.03 7.55
N GLU A 73 17.50 22.69 8.65
CA GLU A 73 17.95 21.99 9.87
C GLU A 73 16.84 21.19 10.57
N LYS A 74 15.57 21.59 10.46
CA LYS A 74 14.38 20.88 10.95
C LYS A 74 13.97 19.78 9.97
N ILE A 75 13.79 20.13 8.70
CA ILE A 75 13.33 19.21 7.65
C ILE A 75 14.55 18.73 6.84
N LYS A 76 15.05 17.53 7.15
CA LYS A 76 16.19 16.92 6.47
C LYS A 76 15.76 15.80 5.53
N PRO A 77 16.51 15.54 4.44
CA PRO A 77 16.26 14.35 3.63
C PRO A 77 16.56 13.08 4.44
N VAL A 78 15.54 12.26 4.69
CA VAL A 78 15.63 11.00 5.46
C VAL A 78 16.74 10.06 4.94
N GLU A 79 16.83 9.94 3.62
CA GLU A 79 17.78 9.07 2.93
C GLU A 79 18.44 9.80 1.75
N GLY A 80 18.94 11.01 1.99
CA GLY A 80 19.61 11.83 0.98
C GLY A 80 20.90 11.19 0.47
N LYS A 81 20.81 10.28 -0.50
CA LYS A 81 21.93 9.65 -1.20
C LYS A 81 21.67 9.59 -2.70
N GLU A 82 22.73 9.49 -3.49
CA GLU A 82 22.60 9.30 -4.94
C GLU A 82 21.76 8.05 -5.25
N LYS A 83 21.05 8.09 -6.39
CA LYS A 83 20.28 6.96 -6.94
C LYS A 83 19.09 6.49 -6.07
N VAL A 84 18.58 7.36 -5.20
CA VAL A 84 17.32 7.14 -4.48
C VAL A 84 16.27 8.16 -4.88
N PHE A 85 15.06 7.65 -5.10
CA PHE A 85 13.85 8.46 -5.07
C PHE A 85 13.05 8.09 -3.82
N ARG A 86 12.55 9.09 -3.09
CA ARG A 86 11.69 8.89 -1.93
C ARG A 86 10.62 9.98 -1.88
N LYS A 87 9.36 9.58 -1.76
CA LYS A 87 8.22 10.46 -1.51
C LYS A 87 7.53 10.03 -0.24
N GLU A 88 7.57 10.88 0.77
CA GLU A 88 6.77 10.74 1.98
C GLU A 88 5.31 11.08 1.69
N TYR A 89 4.40 10.30 2.27
CA TYR A 89 2.95 10.54 2.28
C TYR A 89 2.45 11.03 3.64
N SER A 90 3.37 11.36 4.54
CA SER A 90 3.14 11.81 5.91
C SER A 90 4.02 13.03 6.19
N ASN A 91 3.62 13.89 7.14
CA ASN A 91 4.51 14.95 7.64
C ASN A 91 5.52 14.41 8.65
N GLU A 92 5.20 13.27 9.28
CA GLU A 92 6.18 12.46 10.02
C GLU A 92 6.88 11.47 9.08
N ASP A 93 8.21 11.56 9.03
CA ASP A 93 9.05 10.69 8.20
C ASP A 93 8.91 9.21 8.57
N GLY A 94 8.86 8.36 7.54
CA GLY A 94 8.91 6.91 7.72
C GLY A 94 7.57 6.26 8.07
N LYS A 95 6.49 7.03 8.27
CA LYS A 95 5.14 6.48 8.51
C LYS A 95 4.49 5.90 7.27
N ALA A 96 4.64 6.56 6.13
CA ALA A 96 4.15 6.07 4.85
C ALA A 96 4.95 6.72 3.71
N TYR A 97 5.51 5.90 2.82
CA TYR A 97 6.35 6.41 1.73
C TYR A 97 6.40 5.47 0.53
N ARG A 98 6.70 6.04 -0.63
CA ARG A 98 7.18 5.31 -1.80
C ARG A 98 8.66 5.56 -1.99
N LYS A 99 9.44 4.49 -2.16
CA LYS A 99 10.89 4.56 -2.33
C LYS A 99 11.33 3.71 -3.52
N PHE A 100 12.24 4.24 -4.32
CA PHE A 100 12.99 3.49 -5.31
C PHE A 100 14.49 3.59 -5.01
N ASP A 101 15.17 2.45 -4.84
CA ASP A 101 16.63 2.37 -4.71
C ASP A 101 17.19 1.71 -5.98
N ALA A 102 17.92 2.50 -6.80
CA ALA A 102 18.39 2.00 -8.09
C ALA A 102 19.56 1.02 -7.98
N ASN A 103 20.32 1.05 -6.88
CA ASN A 103 21.40 0.08 -6.65
C ASN A 103 20.82 -1.29 -6.30
N ALA A 104 19.79 -1.30 -5.47
CA ALA A 104 19.04 -2.53 -5.14
C ALA A 104 18.08 -2.97 -6.26
N LYS A 105 17.72 -2.06 -7.18
CA LYS A 105 16.68 -2.23 -8.21
C LYS A 105 15.31 -2.56 -7.58
N GLU A 106 14.99 -1.87 -6.50
CA GLU A 106 13.81 -2.15 -5.68
C GLU A 106 12.87 -0.94 -5.63
N LEU A 107 11.57 -1.19 -5.83
CA LEU A 107 10.50 -0.24 -5.57
C LEU A 107 9.69 -0.73 -4.36
N LEU A 108 9.61 0.10 -3.32
CA LEU A 108 8.90 -0.18 -2.08
C LEU A 108 7.77 0.82 -1.87
N ASP A 109 6.58 0.29 -1.58
CA ASP A 109 5.46 1.03 -1.00
C ASP A 109 5.31 0.61 0.46
N PHE A 110 5.74 1.47 1.38
CA PHE A 110 5.68 1.21 2.81
C PHE A 110 4.56 2.01 3.48
N VAL A 111 3.87 1.37 4.43
CA VAL A 111 2.95 2.03 5.36
C VAL A 111 3.00 1.32 6.71
N ASP A 112 3.19 2.09 7.78
CA ASP A 112 3.05 1.64 9.16
C ASP A 112 1.56 1.61 9.54
N GLY A 113 0.83 0.64 8.99
CA GLY A 113 -0.61 0.54 9.14
C GLY A 113 -1.26 -0.31 8.04
N LYS A 114 -2.36 0.20 7.47
CA LYS A 114 -3.18 -0.53 6.51
C LYS A 114 -3.03 0.03 5.09
N LYS A 115 -2.58 -0.79 4.14
CA LYS A 115 -2.63 -0.47 2.70
C LYS A 115 -3.93 -0.98 2.10
N ILE A 116 -4.72 -0.07 1.50
CA ILE A 116 -5.96 -0.42 0.79
C ILE A 116 -5.79 -0.10 -0.69
N LEU A 117 -5.97 -1.10 -1.56
CA LEU A 117 -6.02 -0.93 -3.01
C LEU A 117 -7.48 -1.07 -3.48
N LYS A 118 -8.03 -0.04 -4.12
CA LYS A 118 -9.39 -0.05 -4.70
C LYS A 118 -9.29 0.09 -6.20
N ALA A 119 -9.82 -0.89 -6.93
CA ALA A 119 -9.88 -0.90 -8.38
C ALA A 119 -11.06 -1.76 -8.84
N LYS A 120 -11.54 -1.55 -10.07
CA LYS A 120 -12.50 -2.47 -10.71
C LYS A 120 -11.87 -3.81 -11.07
N SER A 121 -10.57 -3.79 -11.40
CA SER A 121 -9.74 -4.98 -11.59
C SER A 121 -8.35 -4.67 -11.05
N LEU A 122 -7.81 -5.53 -10.20
CA LEU A 122 -6.44 -5.48 -9.73
C LEU A 122 -5.69 -6.69 -10.27
N GLU A 123 -4.63 -6.45 -11.04
CA GLU A 123 -3.82 -7.49 -11.67
C GLU A 123 -2.36 -7.38 -11.23
N VAL A 124 -1.76 -8.52 -10.87
CA VAL A 124 -0.32 -8.67 -10.64
C VAL A 124 0.23 -9.64 -11.67
N LYS A 125 1.20 -9.18 -12.46
CA LYS A 125 1.79 -9.95 -13.58
C LYS A 125 3.30 -10.11 -13.39
N VAL A 126 3.77 -11.35 -13.49
CA VAL A 126 5.20 -11.68 -13.47
C VAL A 126 5.47 -12.76 -14.51
N GLY A 127 6.18 -12.42 -15.58
CA GLY A 127 6.36 -13.33 -16.72
C GLY A 127 5.01 -13.77 -17.30
N GLY A 128 4.78 -15.08 -17.38
CA GLY A 128 3.51 -15.66 -17.84
C GLY A 128 2.43 -15.81 -16.75
N THR A 129 2.73 -15.52 -15.48
CA THR A 129 1.80 -15.70 -14.37
C THR A 129 1.00 -14.42 -14.11
N THR A 130 -0.30 -14.57 -13.87
CA THR A 130 -1.22 -13.47 -13.52
C THR A 130 -2.06 -13.82 -12.29
N VAL A 131 -2.17 -12.89 -11.34
CA VAL A 131 -3.15 -12.91 -10.25
C VAL A 131 -4.12 -11.77 -10.46
N THR A 132 -5.43 -12.05 -10.47
CA THR A 132 -6.47 -11.06 -10.72
C THR A 132 -7.52 -11.07 -9.62
N ILE A 133 -7.90 -9.89 -9.13
CA ILE A 133 -9.07 -9.65 -8.29
C ILE A 133 -10.01 -8.73 -9.07
N SER A 134 -11.25 -9.18 -9.28
CA SER A 134 -12.24 -8.44 -10.08
C SER A 134 -13.35 -7.80 -9.24
N GLU A 135 -14.08 -6.86 -9.84
CA GLU A 135 -15.26 -6.20 -9.25
C GLU A 135 -16.37 -7.20 -8.85
N SER A 136 -16.44 -8.36 -9.50
CA SER A 136 -17.35 -9.46 -9.11
C SER A 136 -16.96 -10.17 -7.80
N GLY A 137 -15.83 -9.82 -7.20
CA GLY A 137 -15.26 -10.49 -6.03
C GLY A 137 -14.52 -11.78 -6.34
N SER A 138 -14.35 -12.13 -7.63
CA SER A 138 -13.61 -13.32 -8.02
C SER A 138 -12.09 -13.11 -7.88
N VAL A 139 -11.39 -14.17 -7.50
CA VAL A 139 -9.93 -14.23 -7.45
C VAL A 139 -9.48 -15.31 -8.42
N LYS A 140 -8.70 -14.93 -9.44
CA LYS A 140 -8.15 -15.86 -10.44
C LYS A 140 -6.63 -15.89 -10.34
N LEU A 141 -6.06 -17.09 -10.33
CA LEU A 141 -4.62 -17.33 -10.48
C LEU A 141 -4.42 -18.11 -11.78
N ASP A 142 -3.61 -17.55 -12.68
CA ASP A 142 -3.25 -18.15 -13.97
C ASP A 142 -1.73 -18.29 -14.02
N SER A 143 -1.21 -19.53 -13.96
CA SER A 143 0.22 -19.79 -13.86
C SER A 143 0.62 -20.99 -14.74
N PRO A 144 1.32 -20.77 -15.87
CA PRO A 144 1.64 -21.85 -16.81
C PRO A 144 2.68 -22.85 -16.26
N ALA A 145 3.54 -22.43 -15.34
CA ALA A 145 4.58 -23.28 -14.77
C ALA A 145 4.09 -24.11 -13.56
N GLY A 146 2.98 -23.72 -12.93
CA GLY A 146 2.45 -24.36 -11.73
C GLY A 146 2.22 -23.40 -10.56
N ILE A 147 1.64 -23.95 -9.48
CA ILE A 147 1.34 -23.25 -8.23
C ILE A 147 1.73 -24.20 -7.08
N GLU A 148 2.57 -23.75 -6.16
CA GLU A 148 2.95 -24.51 -4.96
C GLU A 148 2.43 -23.77 -3.71
N ILE A 149 1.72 -24.48 -2.82
CA ILE A 149 1.21 -23.95 -1.56
C ILE A 149 1.82 -24.75 -0.41
N LYS A 150 2.66 -24.10 0.41
CA LYS A 150 3.29 -24.68 1.60
C LYS A 150 2.70 -24.05 2.86
N ALA A 151 2.03 -24.85 3.69
CA ALA A 151 1.53 -24.45 4.99
C ALA A 151 2.21 -25.31 6.08
N SER A 152 2.91 -24.68 7.03
CA SER A 152 3.54 -25.38 8.16
C SER A 152 2.55 -25.83 9.23
N GLY A 153 1.43 -25.13 9.34
CA GLY A 153 0.30 -25.49 10.19
C GLY A 153 -0.78 -26.23 9.39
N GLU A 154 -1.90 -25.56 9.16
CA GLU A 154 -3.08 -26.14 8.52
C GLU A 154 -3.48 -25.36 7.27
N LEU A 155 -4.00 -26.07 6.26
CA LEU A 155 -4.67 -25.49 5.10
C LEU A 155 -6.17 -25.81 5.18
N LYS A 156 -7.00 -24.80 5.46
CA LYS A 156 -8.47 -24.94 5.43
C LYS A 156 -9.06 -24.36 4.15
N LEU A 157 -9.93 -25.13 3.50
CA LEU A 157 -10.69 -24.71 2.33
C LEU A 157 -12.19 -24.90 2.63
N SER A 158 -12.98 -23.85 2.49
CA SER A 158 -14.43 -23.88 2.74
C SER A 158 -15.17 -23.20 1.61
N ALA A 159 -16.01 -23.96 0.93
CA ALA A 159 -16.86 -23.52 -0.17
C ALA A 159 -18.05 -24.48 -0.29
N THR A 160 -19.11 -24.06 -0.96
CA THR A 160 -20.24 -24.96 -1.29
C THR A 160 -19.78 -26.12 -2.19
N THR A 161 -18.84 -25.85 -3.09
CA THR A 161 -18.27 -26.85 -4.01
C THR A 161 -16.78 -26.62 -4.17
N LEU A 162 -16.00 -27.71 -4.13
CA LEU A 162 -14.59 -27.74 -4.50
C LEU A 162 -14.43 -28.65 -5.75
N THR A 163 -13.85 -28.10 -6.82
CA THR A 163 -13.63 -28.85 -8.07
C THR A 163 -12.12 -28.98 -8.33
N ALA A 164 -11.66 -30.20 -8.55
CA ALA A 164 -10.32 -30.51 -9.04
C ALA A 164 -10.41 -31.24 -10.37
N CYS A 165 -9.82 -30.66 -11.42
CA CYS A 165 -9.78 -31.24 -12.75
C CYS A 165 -8.33 -31.28 -13.24
N ALA A 166 -7.79 -32.49 -13.39
CA ALA A 166 -6.45 -32.73 -13.89
C ALA A 166 -6.39 -34.14 -14.48
N ALA A 167 -5.38 -34.40 -15.32
CA ALA A 167 -5.10 -35.77 -15.79
C ALA A 167 -4.73 -36.71 -14.62
N THR A 168 -4.17 -36.16 -13.53
CA THR A 168 -3.82 -36.92 -12.32
C THR A 168 -4.05 -36.05 -11.09
N VAL A 169 -4.70 -36.62 -10.08
CA VAL A 169 -4.90 -36.01 -8.76
C VAL A 169 -4.30 -36.94 -7.72
N ASN A 170 -3.14 -36.56 -7.16
CA ASN A 170 -2.47 -37.31 -6.11
C ASN A 170 -2.78 -36.68 -4.74
N ILE A 171 -3.24 -37.50 -3.81
CA ILE A 171 -3.49 -37.09 -2.42
C ILE A 171 -2.69 -38.05 -1.53
N THR A 172 -1.76 -37.50 -0.75
CA THR A 172 -0.90 -38.28 0.16
C THR A 172 -0.76 -37.55 1.48
N GLY A 173 -0.63 -38.30 2.56
CA GLY A 173 -0.40 -37.80 3.91
C GLY A 173 0.26 -38.87 4.77
N GLY A 174 1.02 -38.46 5.79
CA GLY A 174 1.65 -39.41 6.73
C GLY A 174 0.68 -40.13 7.67
N GLY A 175 -0.57 -39.65 7.74
CA GLY A 175 -1.67 -40.20 8.55
C GLY A 175 -2.95 -39.40 8.33
N GLY A 176 -4.02 -39.76 9.03
CA GLY A 176 -5.34 -39.13 8.91
C GLY A 176 -6.31 -39.93 8.04
N ASP A 177 -7.43 -39.32 7.67
CA ASP A 177 -8.50 -39.96 6.89
C ASP A 177 -9.06 -39.00 5.84
N VAL A 178 -9.56 -39.56 4.74
CA VAL A 178 -10.37 -38.83 3.76
C VAL A 178 -11.82 -39.23 3.98
N THR A 179 -12.63 -38.32 4.51
CA THR A 179 -14.03 -38.59 4.80
C THR A 179 -14.95 -37.86 3.82
N VAL A 180 -15.85 -38.57 3.15
CA VAL A 180 -16.87 -37.99 2.25
C VAL A 180 -18.25 -38.45 2.71
N ALA A 181 -19.18 -37.51 2.96
CA ALA A 181 -20.51 -37.81 3.48
C ALA A 181 -20.50 -38.72 4.73
N GLY A 182 -19.52 -38.52 5.63
CA GLY A 182 -19.33 -39.33 6.83
C GLY A 182 -18.74 -40.73 6.57
N LYS A 183 -18.39 -41.08 5.33
CA LYS A 183 -17.72 -42.34 4.98
C LYS A 183 -16.21 -42.14 4.97
N SER A 184 -15.52 -42.92 5.80
CA SER A 184 -14.07 -42.93 5.96
C SER A 184 -13.40 -43.70 4.83
N LEU A 185 -12.34 -43.16 4.23
CA LEU A 185 -11.54 -43.93 3.28
C LEU A 185 -10.73 -45.00 4.00
N VAL A 186 -10.22 -44.71 5.20
CA VAL A 186 -9.39 -45.64 5.99
C VAL A 186 -10.22 -46.74 6.65
N ASN A 187 -11.40 -46.40 7.18
CA ASN A 187 -12.17 -47.30 8.04
C ASN A 187 -13.45 -47.84 7.40
N HIS A 188 -13.67 -47.66 6.09
CA HIS A 188 -14.88 -48.22 5.47
C HIS A 188 -14.84 -49.75 5.41
N THR A 189 -16.02 -50.36 5.53
CA THR A 189 -16.23 -51.79 5.35
C THR A 189 -17.31 -52.03 4.29
N HIS A 190 -17.21 -53.14 3.57
CA HIS A 190 -18.24 -53.70 2.71
C HIS A 190 -18.93 -54.88 3.38
N THR A 191 -20.19 -55.12 3.02
CA THR A 191 -20.89 -56.36 3.39
C THR A 191 -20.49 -57.47 2.42
N GLY A 192 -19.87 -58.54 2.94
CA GLY A 192 -19.49 -59.70 2.14
C GLY A 192 -20.68 -60.55 1.69
N ASN A 193 -20.43 -61.49 0.78
CA ASN A 193 -21.46 -62.41 0.25
C ASN A 193 -22.12 -63.31 1.32
N LEU A 194 -21.48 -63.47 2.48
CA LEU A 194 -22.01 -64.21 3.64
C LEU A 194 -22.69 -63.29 4.68
N GLY A 195 -22.97 -62.02 4.34
CA GLY A 195 -23.69 -61.07 5.20
C GLY A 195 -22.88 -60.48 6.36
N LYS A 196 -21.60 -60.84 6.50
CA LYS A 196 -20.70 -60.28 7.52
C LYS A 196 -19.89 -59.10 6.94
N PRO A 197 -19.60 -58.05 7.74
CA PRO A 197 -18.67 -57.01 7.34
C PRO A 197 -17.29 -57.59 7.04
N ASN A 198 -16.62 -57.06 6.01
CA ASN A 198 -15.20 -57.31 5.80
C ASN A 198 -14.33 -56.47 6.75
N THR A 199 -13.02 -56.69 6.69
CA THR A 199 -12.04 -55.78 7.30
C THR A 199 -11.86 -54.53 6.42
N PRO A 200 -11.46 -53.38 7.00
CA PRO A 200 -11.09 -52.20 6.22
C PRO A 200 -9.99 -52.48 5.19
N PRO A 201 -9.86 -51.65 4.14
CA PRO A 201 -8.73 -51.72 3.23
C PRO A 201 -7.41 -51.67 4.01
N VAL A 202 -6.46 -52.52 3.62
CA VAL A 202 -5.09 -52.54 4.15
C VAL A 202 -4.21 -51.61 3.34
#